data_AF-A0A3D3UM91-F1
#
_entry.id   AF-A0A3D3UM91-F1
#
_cell.length_a   1.000
_cell.length_b   1.000
_cell.length_c   1.000
_cell.angle_alpha   90.00
_cell.angle_beta   90.00
_cell.angle_gamma   90.00
#
_symmetry.space_group_name_H-M   'P 1'
#
loop_
_entity.id
_entity.type
_entity.pdbx_description
1 polymer ?
#
loop_
_entity_poly.entity_id
_entity_poly.type
_entity_poly.pdbx_seq_one_letter_code
_entity_poly.pdbx_strand_id
1 'polypeptide(L)'
;AVEGILMWGFWEGANWIRQSSLYRRDWAPTPAAEAYRNLVFKEWWTDSKVKTNANGQCRIRAFHGKYVVTWGDRKKEIMLSKEKGQATVSFE
;
A
#
# COMPACT_ATOMS: atom_id res chain seq x y z
N ALA A 1 13.67 5.31 9.73
CA ALA A 1 12.62 5.49 8.71
C ALA A 1 11.29 5.78 9.41
N VAL A 2 10.20 6.02 8.68
CA VAL A 2 8.86 6.12 9.29
C VAL A 2 8.29 4.71 9.44
N GLU A 3 7.91 4.33 10.65
CA GLU A 3 7.33 3.00 10.95
C GLU A 3 5.80 3.03 11.06
N GLY A 4 5.22 4.20 11.30
CA GLY A 4 3.78 4.37 11.39
C GLY A 4 3.35 5.83 11.34
N ILE A 5 2.08 6.05 11.03
CA ILE A 5 1.42 7.35 11.06
C ILE A 5 0.23 7.22 12.00
N LEU A 6 0.26 7.96 13.10
CA LEU A 6 -0.86 8.02 14.05
C LEU A 6 -1.63 9.33 13.86
N MET A 7 -2.95 9.24 13.77
CA MET A 7 -3.83 10.40 13.65
C MET A 7 -4.45 10.75 14.99
N TRP A 8 -4.36 12.02 15.38
CA TRP A 8 -5.01 12.53 16.59
C TRP A 8 -6.49 12.82 16.32
N GLY A 9 -7.27 11.75 16.21
CA GLY A 9 -8.68 11.79 15.81
C GLY A 9 -8.85 11.76 14.30
N PHE A 10 -9.60 10.78 13.80
CA PHE A 10 -9.93 10.66 12.37
C PHE A 10 -11.43 10.80 12.10
N TRP A 11 -12.27 10.67 13.14
CA TRP A 11 -13.73 10.72 13.05
C TRP A 11 -14.28 11.91 13.84
N GLU A 12 -15.12 12.72 13.18
CA GLU A 12 -15.68 13.97 13.71
C GLU A 12 -16.49 13.80 15.01
N GLY A 13 -17.04 12.60 15.25
CA GLY A 13 -17.78 12.32 16.48
C GLY A 13 -16.92 12.28 17.75
N ALA A 14 -15.62 12.00 17.63
CA ALA A 14 -14.70 11.85 18.76
C ALA A 14 -13.44 12.74 18.65
N ASN A 15 -13.32 13.53 17.58
CA ASN A 15 -12.18 14.43 17.40
C ASN A 15 -12.44 15.78 18.11
N TRP A 16 -11.41 16.33 18.75
CA TRP A 16 -11.46 17.68 19.34
C TRP A 16 -11.84 18.69 18.26
N ILE A 17 -11.08 18.74 17.15
CA ILE A 17 -11.31 19.69 16.07
C ILE A 17 -12.12 18.98 15.00
N ARG A 18 -13.41 19.30 14.90
CA ARG A 18 -14.28 18.65 13.93
C ARG A 18 -13.74 18.72 12.50
N GLN A 19 -13.29 19.91 12.08
CA GLN A 19 -12.77 20.17 10.73
C GLN A 19 -11.44 19.46 10.42
N SER A 20 -10.70 18.93 11.41
CA SER A 20 -9.48 18.16 11.16
C SER A 20 -9.72 16.67 10.93
N SER A 21 -10.99 16.22 10.98
CA SER A 21 -11.35 14.81 10.83
C SER A 21 -11.30 14.36 9.37
N LEU A 22 -10.93 13.10 9.17
CA LEU A 22 -11.04 12.44 7.88
C LEU A 22 -12.50 12.09 7.55
N TYR A 23 -13.29 11.70 8.55
CA TYR A 23 -14.69 11.32 8.36
C TYR A 23 -15.60 12.23 9.15
N ARG A 24 -16.70 12.63 8.53
CA ARG A 24 -17.80 13.34 9.17
C ARG A 24 -18.55 12.42 10.14
N ARG A 25 -19.43 12.98 10.96
CA ARG A 25 -20.23 12.22 11.95
C ARG A 25 -21.07 11.09 11.33
N ASP A 26 -21.59 11.32 10.14
CA ASP A 26 -22.36 10.36 9.33
C ASP A 26 -21.48 9.38 8.54
N TRP A 27 -20.16 9.37 8.80
CA TRP A 27 -19.14 8.60 8.09
C TRP A 27 -18.91 8.99 6.63
N ALA A 28 -19.46 10.11 6.17
CA ALA A 28 -19.09 10.64 4.86
C ALA A 28 -17.60 11.06 4.87
N PRO A 29 -16.81 10.69 3.84
CA PRO A 29 -15.40 11.08 3.77
C PRO A 29 -15.26 12.58 3.50
N THR A 30 -14.23 13.19 4.07
CA THR A 30 -13.76 14.53 3.66
C THR A 30 -12.77 14.41 2.51
N PRO A 31 -12.46 15.51 1.80
CA PRO A 31 -11.37 15.51 0.80
C PRO A 31 -10.03 15.02 1.37
N ALA A 32 -9.78 15.27 2.67
CA ALA A 32 -8.59 14.76 3.35
C ALA A 32 -8.61 13.23 3.50
N ALA A 33 -9.77 12.62 3.79
CA ALA A 33 -9.90 11.16 3.80
C ALA A 33 -9.61 10.56 2.43
N GLU A 34 -10.13 11.18 1.37
CA GLU A 34 -9.90 10.72 0.00
C GLU A 34 -8.41 10.79 -0.36
N ALA A 35 -7.75 11.91 -0.04
CA ALA A 35 -6.32 12.07 -0.25
C ALA A 35 -5.50 11.03 0.54
N TYR A 36 -5.81 10.82 1.82
CA TYR A 36 -5.15 9.81 2.64
C TYR A 36 -5.32 8.40 2.08
N ARG A 37 -6.55 8.03 1.67
CA ARG A 37 -6.82 6.72 1.07
C ARG A 37 -6.09 6.53 -0.25
N ASN A 38 -5.99 7.57 -1.07
CA ASN A 38 -5.23 7.51 -2.32
C ASN A 38 -3.74 7.26 -2.03
N LEU A 39 -3.14 7.99 -1.09
CA LEU A 39 -1.74 7.77 -0.70
C LEU A 39 -1.52 6.33 -0.23
N VAL A 40 -2.29 5.86 0.76
CA VAL A 40 -2.05 4.56 1.36
C VAL A 40 -2.34 3.43 0.38
N PHE A 41 -3.52 3.42 -0.26
CA PHE A 41 -3.99 2.24 -0.99
C PHE A 41 -3.69 2.26 -2.49
N LYS A 42 -3.27 3.40 -3.06
CA LYS A 42 -2.95 3.50 -4.49
C LYS A 42 -1.49 3.82 -4.76
N GLU A 43 -0.91 4.74 -3.98
CA GLU A 43 0.48 5.16 -4.21
C GLU A 43 1.50 4.31 -3.43
N TRP A 44 1.19 3.96 -2.18
CA TRP A 44 2.11 3.25 -1.29
C TRP A 44 1.84 1.76 -1.19
N TRP A 45 0.76 1.27 -1.78
CA TRP A 45 0.50 -0.15 -1.97
C TRP A 45 0.79 -0.51 -3.42
N THR A 46 1.21 -1.74 -3.65
CA THR A 46 1.39 -2.26 -5.00
C THR A 46 0.62 -3.57 -5.14
N ASP A 47 -0.41 -3.52 -5.99
CA ASP A 47 -1.08 -4.70 -6.53
C ASP A 47 -0.88 -4.66 -8.05
N SER A 48 -0.33 -5.73 -8.62
CA SER A 48 0.06 -5.75 -10.03
C SER A 48 -0.04 -7.14 -10.61
N LYS A 49 -0.62 -7.22 -11.81
CA LYS A 49 -0.69 -8.43 -12.63
C LYS A 49 0.10 -8.18 -13.91
N VAL A 50 1.15 -8.95 -14.11
CA VAL A 50 2.05 -8.82 -15.26
C VAL A 50 2.21 -10.15 -15.97
N LYS A 51 2.51 -10.08 -17.27
CA LYS A 51 2.93 -11.24 -18.07
C LYS A 51 4.45 -11.26 -18.13
N THR A 52 5.01 -12.47 -18.12
CA THR A 52 6.45 -12.66 -18.35
C THR A 52 6.80 -12.38 -19.80
N ASN A 53 8.05 -12.00 -20.04
CA ASN A 53 8.63 -11.93 -21.37
C ASN A 53 8.95 -13.35 -21.91
N ALA A 54 9.51 -13.42 -23.12
CA ALA A 54 9.91 -14.68 -23.76
C ALA A 54 10.91 -15.52 -22.94
N ASN A 55 11.64 -14.89 -22.01
CA ASN A 55 12.61 -15.55 -21.12
C ASN A 55 12.01 -15.94 -19.77
N GLY A 56 10.68 -15.82 -19.59
CA GLY A 56 10.02 -16.13 -18.31
C GLY A 56 10.21 -15.07 -17.22
N GLN A 57 10.65 -13.86 -17.56
CA GLN A 57 10.99 -12.81 -16.60
C GLN A 57 9.97 -11.67 -16.62
N CYS A 58 9.74 -11.04 -15.46
CA CYS A 58 9.00 -9.78 -15.36
C CYS A 58 9.68 -8.85 -14.35
N ARG A 59 9.59 -7.53 -14.57
CA ARG A 59 10.07 -6.51 -13.65
C ARG A 59 8.96 -5.50 -13.40
N ILE A 60 8.72 -5.20 -12.14
CA ILE A 60 7.75 -4.19 -11.71
C ILE A 60 8.43 -3.16 -10.82
N ARG A 61 7.89 -1.94 -10.80
CA ARG A 61 8.16 -0.99 -9.72
C ARG A 61 7.10 -1.22 -8.64
N ALA A 62 7.53 -1.32 -7.40
CA ALA A 62 6.66 -1.53 -6.26
C ALA A 62 7.10 -0.64 -5.11
N PHE A 63 6.17 -0.25 -4.24
CA PHE A 63 6.50 0.46 -3.02
C PHE A 63 7.26 -0.46 -2.05
N HIS A 64 8.03 0.08 -1.11
CA HIS A 64 8.73 -0.78 -0.15
C HIS A 64 7.73 -1.48 0.79
N GLY A 65 7.91 -2.78 1.01
CA GLY A 65 6.98 -3.54 1.82
C GLY A 65 7.09 -5.05 1.65
N LYS A 66 6.22 -5.75 2.38
CA LYS A 66 6.07 -7.20 2.28
C LYS A 66 5.08 -7.54 1.19
N TYR A 67 5.47 -8.44 0.31
CA TYR A 67 4.67 -8.86 -0.83
C TYR A 67 4.42 -10.36 -0.82
N VAL A 68 3.27 -10.70 -1.38
CA VAL A 68 2.94 -12.04 -1.83
C VAL A 68 3.02 -12.02 -3.35
N VAL A 69 3.92 -12.83 -3.92
CA VAL A 69 3.97 -13.05 -5.37
C VAL A 69 3.31 -14.39 -5.68
N THR A 70 2.46 -14.41 -6.69
CA THR A 70 1.73 -15.61 -7.13
C THR A 70 2.00 -15.92 -8.59
N TRP A 71 2.05 -17.21 -8.91
CA TRP A 71 2.14 -17.72 -10.28
C TRP A 71 1.46 -19.09 -10.35
N GLY A 72 0.33 -19.16 -11.07
CA GLY A 72 -0.57 -20.31 -10.99
C GLY A 72 -1.02 -20.55 -9.54
N ASP A 73 -0.93 -21.80 -9.07
CA ASP A 73 -1.25 -22.17 -7.68
C ASP A 73 -0.09 -21.91 -6.69
N ARG A 74 1.05 -21.40 -7.18
CA ARG A 74 2.24 -21.18 -6.35
C ARG A 74 2.22 -19.79 -5.74
N LYS A 75 2.73 -19.70 -4.50
CA LYS A 75 2.84 -18.46 -3.73
C LYS A 75 4.21 -18.37 -3.07
N LYS A 76 4.84 -17.21 -3.13
CA LYS A 76 6.07 -16.90 -2.38
C LYS A 76 5.96 -15.53 -1.72
N GLU A 77 6.44 -15.43 -0.50
CA GLU A 77 6.56 -14.15 0.21
C GLU A 77 7.94 -13.53 -0.05
N ILE A 78 7.98 -12.21 -0.18
CA ILE A 78 9.22 -11.47 -0.36
C ILE A 78 9.14 -10.09 0.30
N MET A 79 10.27 -9.60 0.80
CA MET A 79 10.40 -8.26 1.36
C MET A 79 11.18 -7.37 0.39
N LEU A 80 10.55 -6.30 -0.10
CA LEU A 80 11.24 -5.22 -0.80
C LEU A 80 11.60 -4.14 0.21
N SER A 81 12.81 -4.20 0.74
CA SER A 81 13.29 -3.20 1.71
C SER A 81 13.92 -1.99 1.02
N LYS A 82 13.91 -0.84 1.69
CA LYS A 82 14.51 0.39 1.19
C LYS A 82 16.03 0.26 1.04
N GLU A 83 16.67 -0.47 1.96
CA GLU A 83 18.13 -0.67 2.02
C GLU A 83 18.62 -1.50 0.84
N LYS A 84 17.86 -2.53 0.43
CA LYS A 84 18.21 -3.38 -0.72
C LYS A 84 17.85 -2.74 -2.06
N GLY A 85 16.76 -1.97 -2.11
CA GLY A 85 16.27 -1.30 -3.33
C GLY A 85 15.70 -2.23 -4.41
N GLN A 86 15.94 -3.53 -4.33
CA GLN A 86 15.41 -4.55 -5.23
C GLN A 86 15.18 -5.88 -4.49
N ALA A 87 14.27 -6.68 -5.02
CA ALA A 87 13.99 -8.02 -4.52
C ALA A 87 13.61 -8.93 -5.71
N THR A 88 14.15 -10.14 -5.74
CA THR A 88 13.95 -11.11 -6.82
C THR A 88 13.33 -12.38 -6.26
N VAL A 89 12.33 -12.91 -6.96
CA VAL A 89 11.69 -14.19 -6.66
C VAL A 89 11.69 -15.06 -7.91
N SER A 90 12.01 -16.33 -7.74
CA SER A 90 11.95 -17.35 -8.80
C SER A 90 10.99 -18.45 -8.40
N PHE A 91 10.17 -18.93 -9.34
CA PHE A 91 9.36 -20.12 -9.17
C PHE A 91 10.05 -21.23 -9.99
N GLU A 92 10.72 -22.15 -9.29
CA GLU A 92 11.34 -23.35 -9.88
C GLU A 92 10.27 -24.33 -10.38
#